data_AF-A0A091C832-F1
#
_entry.id   AF-A0A091C832-F1
#
_cell.length_a   1.000
_cell.length_b   1.000
_cell.length_c   1.000
_cell.angle_alpha   90.00
_cell.angle_beta   90.00
_cell.angle_gamma   90.00
#
_symmetry.space_group_name_H-M   'P 1'
#
loop_
_entity.id
_entity.type
_entity.pdbx_description
1 polymer ?
#
loop_
_entity_poly.entity_id
_entity_poly.type
_entity_poly.pdbx_seq_one_letter_code
_entity_poly.pdbx_strand_id
1 'polypeptide(L)'
;MKKVLVIAGPTAVGKTALSIRLAQQFNGEVISGDSMQIYRGLNIGTAKITEEEKQGICHHLIDICDIGEQYSVADFQTQARQKIAEIYRRGKLPILVGGTGLYIQSLLYDYQLGAQKKTKVFVKNMKTSLKIKELKHFLHYCKKRTP
;
A
#
# COMPACT_ATOMS: atom_id res chain seq x y z
N MET A 1 -6.64 -0.41 22.55
CA MET A 1 -6.29 -0.99 21.23
C MET A 1 -7.28 -0.51 20.18
N LYS A 2 -6.81 0.00 19.04
CA LYS A 2 -7.65 0.36 17.89
C LYS A 2 -7.73 -0.84 16.94
N LYS A 3 -8.92 -1.39 16.71
CA LYS A 3 -9.16 -2.55 15.83
C LYS A 3 -9.12 -2.11 14.36
N VAL A 4 -8.69 -2.97 13.44
CA VAL A 4 -8.80 -2.70 12.00
C VAL A 4 -9.37 -3.97 11.37
N LEU A 5 -10.40 -3.82 10.54
CA LEU A 5 -10.90 -4.94 9.76
C LEU A 5 -10.09 -5.03 8.47
N VAL A 6 -9.52 -6.20 8.19
CA VAL A 6 -8.71 -6.41 6.98
C VAL A 6 -9.40 -7.40 6.07
N ILE A 7 -9.60 -7.00 4.81
CA ILE A 7 -10.12 -7.84 3.74
C ILE A 7 -8.99 -8.06 2.73
N ALA A 8 -8.30 -9.18 2.90
CA ALA A 8 -7.19 -9.60 2.04
C ALA A 8 -7.63 -10.74 1.12
N GLY A 9 -7.06 -10.78 -0.09
CA GLY A 9 -7.31 -11.87 -1.05
C GLY A 9 -6.87 -11.50 -2.47
N PRO A 10 -6.82 -12.48 -3.39
CA PRO A 10 -6.38 -12.24 -4.76
C PRO A 10 -7.29 -11.28 -5.52
N THR A 11 -6.82 -10.73 -6.63
CA THR A 11 -7.62 -9.84 -7.48
C THR A 11 -8.87 -10.57 -7.99
N ALA A 12 -9.94 -9.82 -8.27
CA ALA A 12 -11.21 -10.32 -8.83
C ALA A 12 -12.07 -11.26 -7.95
N VAL A 13 -11.77 -11.45 -6.65
CA VAL A 13 -12.63 -12.25 -5.74
C VAL A 13 -13.76 -11.45 -5.05
N GLY A 14 -14.07 -10.24 -5.51
CA GLY A 14 -15.18 -9.44 -4.97
C GLY A 14 -14.90 -8.73 -3.64
N LYS A 15 -13.63 -8.49 -3.29
CA LYS A 15 -13.25 -7.80 -2.03
C LYS A 15 -13.91 -6.42 -1.89
N THR A 16 -13.97 -5.67 -2.98
CA THR A 16 -14.58 -4.33 -3.01
C THR A 16 -16.05 -4.38 -2.61
N ALA A 17 -16.84 -5.24 -3.26
CA ALA A 17 -18.25 -5.43 -2.93
C ALA A 17 -18.46 -5.86 -1.47
N LEU A 18 -17.63 -6.77 -0.96
CA LEU A 18 -17.67 -7.18 0.44
C LEU A 18 -17.37 -6.00 1.38
N SER A 19 -16.38 -5.18 1.05
CA SER A 19 -15.99 -4.03 1.87
C SER A 19 -17.08 -2.97 2.01
N ILE A 20 -17.80 -2.69 0.92
CA ILE A 20 -18.92 -1.74 0.93
C ILE A 20 -20.04 -2.24 1.84
N ARG A 21 -20.44 -3.51 1.69
CA ARG A 21 -21.48 -4.13 2.53
C ARG A 21 -21.13 -4.06 4.01
N LEU A 22 -19.87 -4.36 4.35
CA LEU A 22 -19.41 -4.28 5.73
C LEU A 22 -19.32 -2.83 6.22
N ALA A 23 -18.92 -1.88 5.38
CA ALA A 23 -18.90 -0.46 5.72
C ALA A 23 -20.32 0.08 5.99
N GLN A 24 -21.31 -0.31 5.19
CA GLN A 24 -22.71 0.05 5.42
C GLN A 24 -23.23 -0.53 6.74
N GLN A 25 -22.97 -1.82 7.00
CA GLN A 25 -23.46 -2.51 8.19
C GLN A 25 -22.81 -2.02 9.50
N PHE A 26 -21.51 -1.69 9.46
CA PHE A 26 -20.73 -1.34 10.64
C PHE A 26 -20.36 0.15 10.73
N ASN A 27 -21.01 1.01 9.93
CA ASN A 27 -20.70 2.44 9.84
C ASN A 27 -19.18 2.67 9.64
N GLY A 28 -18.62 2.01 8.62
CA GLY A 28 -17.21 1.98 8.33
C GLY A 28 -16.77 2.90 7.19
N GLU A 29 -15.45 3.05 7.07
CA GLU A 29 -14.81 3.69 5.92
C GLU A 29 -13.68 2.78 5.42
N VAL A 30 -13.46 2.79 4.10
CA VAL A 30 -12.52 1.89 3.45
C VAL A 30 -11.18 2.58 3.21
N ILE A 31 -10.08 1.89 3.50
CA ILE A 31 -8.73 2.31 3.14
C ILE A 31 -8.24 1.34 2.06
N SER A 32 -7.89 1.86 0.87
CA SER A 32 -7.30 1.04 -0.17
C SER A 32 -5.87 0.64 0.22
N GLY A 33 -5.62 -0.67 0.25
CA GLY A 33 -4.31 -1.29 0.43
C GLY A 33 -3.74 -1.83 -0.89
N ASP A 34 -4.16 -1.28 -2.02
CA ASP A 34 -3.65 -1.61 -3.36
C ASP A 34 -2.64 -0.54 -3.81
N SER A 35 -1.41 -0.97 -4.11
CA SER A 35 -0.33 -0.07 -4.52
C SER A 35 -0.59 0.68 -5.83
N MET A 36 -1.47 0.17 -6.70
CA MET A 36 -1.73 0.75 -8.02
C MET A 36 -2.90 1.75 -8.01
N GLN A 37 -3.87 1.59 -7.10
CA GLN A 37 -5.03 2.49 -7.02
C GLN A 37 -4.70 3.88 -6.46
N ILE A 38 -3.52 4.03 -5.88
CA ILE A 38 -2.99 5.30 -5.34
C ILE A 38 -2.77 6.36 -6.44
N TYR A 39 -2.48 5.94 -7.67
CA TYR A 39 -2.09 6.83 -8.76
C TYR A 39 -3.27 7.41 -9.53
N ARG A 40 -3.30 8.74 -9.68
CA ARG A 40 -4.32 9.48 -10.44
C ARG A 40 -4.38 9.06 -11.91
N GLY A 41 -5.58 9.05 -12.48
CA GLY A 41 -5.81 8.80 -13.91
C GLY A 41 -5.68 7.34 -14.37
N LEU A 42 -5.11 6.44 -13.57
CA LEU A 42 -4.98 5.02 -13.89
C LEU A 42 -6.25 4.20 -13.57
N ASN A 43 -7.41 4.58 -14.07
CA ASN A 43 -8.69 4.04 -13.58
C ASN A 43 -8.98 2.62 -14.10
N ILE A 44 -8.84 2.40 -15.41
CA ILE A 44 -9.23 1.14 -16.07
C ILE A 44 -8.27 0.01 -15.70
N GLY A 45 -6.96 0.21 -15.91
CA GLY A 45 -5.95 -0.83 -15.70
C GLY A 45 -5.74 -1.24 -14.24
N THR A 46 -6.27 -0.49 -13.27
CA THR A 46 -6.12 -0.78 -11.83
C THR A 46 -7.45 -1.14 -11.16
N ALA A 47 -8.52 -1.30 -11.96
CA ALA A 47 -9.87 -1.63 -11.48
C ALA A 47 -10.29 -0.74 -10.30
N LYS A 48 -10.13 0.59 -10.45
CA LYS A 48 -10.56 1.53 -9.42
C LYS A 48 -12.07 1.51 -9.27
N ILE A 49 -12.49 1.64 -8.02
CA ILE A 49 -13.88 1.73 -7.66
C ILE A 49 -14.50 3.03 -8.19
N THR A 50 -15.66 2.95 -8.85
CA THR A 50 -16.40 4.12 -9.32
C THR A 50 -17.25 4.74 -8.21
N GLU A 51 -17.68 5.99 -8.36
CA GLU A 51 -18.55 6.64 -7.37
C GLU A 51 -19.88 5.90 -7.17
N GLU A 52 -20.43 5.32 -8.23
CA GLU A 52 -21.63 4.49 -8.17
C GLU A 52 -21.40 3.23 -7.33
N GLU A 53 -20.27 2.57 -7.54
CA GLU A 53 -19.88 1.38 -6.78
C GLU A 53 -19.60 1.71 -5.31
N LYS A 54 -19.09 2.91 -4.99
CA LYS A 54 -18.85 3.33 -3.60
C LYS A 54 -20.12 3.34 -2.76
N GLN A 55 -21.30 3.55 -3.37
CA GLN A 55 -22.59 3.60 -2.65
C GLN A 55 -22.56 4.55 -1.44
N GLY A 56 -21.88 5.70 -1.58
CA GLY A 56 -21.71 6.69 -0.50
C GLY A 56 -20.64 6.35 0.56
N ILE A 57 -19.97 5.20 0.46
CA ILE A 57 -18.88 4.82 1.37
C ILE A 57 -17.59 5.55 0.99
N CYS A 58 -17.01 6.24 1.97
CA CYS A 58 -15.74 6.93 1.81
C CYS A 58 -14.60 5.92 1.62
N HIS A 59 -13.83 6.11 0.54
CA HIS A 59 -12.62 5.35 0.24
C HIS A 59 -11.40 6.26 0.33
N HIS A 60 -10.41 5.87 1.13
CA HIS A 60 -9.16 6.58 1.36
C HIS A 60 -8.01 5.96 0.57
N LEU A 61 -6.96 6.77 0.34
CA LEU A 61 -5.72 6.39 -0.36
C LEU A 61 -5.92 5.91 -1.81
N ILE A 62 -6.94 6.45 -2.49
CA ILE A 62 -7.16 6.32 -3.92
C ILE A 62 -6.90 7.70 -4.53
N ASP A 63 -6.23 7.76 -5.69
CA ASP A 63 -5.99 9.03 -6.42
C ASP A 63 -5.25 10.11 -5.61
N ILE A 64 -4.29 9.70 -4.77
CA ILE A 64 -3.52 10.60 -3.90
C ILE A 64 -2.13 10.96 -4.46
N CYS A 65 -1.66 10.26 -5.49
CA CYS A 65 -0.31 10.39 -6.04
C CYS A 65 -0.36 10.58 -7.56
N ASP A 66 0.52 11.39 -8.14
CA ASP A 66 0.63 11.51 -9.60
C ASP A 66 1.48 10.36 -10.18
N ILE A 67 1.24 9.97 -11.44
CA ILE A 67 1.90 8.80 -12.09
C ILE A 67 3.44 8.93 -12.11
N GLY A 68 3.98 10.16 -12.14
CA GLY A 68 5.42 10.42 -12.13
C GLY A 68 6.06 10.41 -10.73
N GLU A 69 5.25 10.37 -9.68
CA GLU A 69 5.72 10.41 -8.30
C GLU A 69 6.01 9.00 -7.78
N GLN A 70 6.96 8.91 -6.85
CA GLN A 70 7.27 7.64 -6.18
C GLN A 70 6.43 7.52 -4.92
N TYR A 71 5.74 6.38 -4.78
CA TYR A 71 5.00 6.04 -3.57
C TYR A 71 5.55 4.77 -2.93
N SER A 72 6.12 4.90 -1.73
CA SER A 72 6.74 3.78 -1.02
C SER A 72 5.79 3.12 -0.02
N VAL A 73 6.16 1.92 0.44
CA VAL A 73 5.44 1.25 1.54
C VAL A 73 5.53 2.04 2.85
N ALA A 74 6.58 2.85 3.07
CA ALA A 74 6.70 3.70 4.25
C ALA A 74 5.70 4.87 4.21
N ASP A 75 5.49 5.43 3.01
CA ASP A 75 4.46 6.45 2.78
C ASP A 75 3.07 5.87 3.02
N PHE A 76 2.82 4.65 2.51
CA PHE A 76 1.60 3.90 2.78
C PHE A 76 1.36 3.71 4.28
N GLN A 77 2.33 3.13 5.00
CA GLN A 77 2.21 2.84 6.43
C GLN A 77 1.86 4.10 7.23
N THR A 78 2.55 5.21 6.95
CA THR A 78 2.33 6.49 7.63
C THR A 78 0.93 7.02 7.37
N GLN A 79 0.53 7.11 6.09
CA GLN A 79 -0.78 7.68 5.72
C GLN A 79 -1.93 6.77 6.15
N ALA A 80 -1.81 5.45 6.01
CA ALA A 80 -2.82 4.50 6.46
C ALA A 80 -3.03 4.58 7.98
N ARG A 81 -1.96 4.69 8.78
CA ARG A 81 -2.07 4.89 10.25
C ARG A 81 -2.77 6.20 10.60
N GLN A 82 -2.48 7.28 9.87
CA GLN A 82 -3.19 8.56 10.03
C GLN A 82 -4.67 8.42 9.70
N LYS A 83 -5.02 7.79 8.58
CA LYS A 83 -6.42 7.57 8.19
C LYS A 83 -7.18 6.69 9.17
N ILE A 84 -6.56 5.63 9.69
CA ILE A 84 -7.13 4.83 10.77
C ILE A 84 -7.48 5.73 11.98
N ALA A 85 -6.56 6.60 12.41
CA ALA A 85 -6.81 7.49 13.53
C ALA A 85 -7.94 8.50 13.27
N GLU A 86 -8.02 9.07 12.07
CA GLU A 86 -9.08 9.98 11.66
C GLU A 86 -10.46 9.32 11.60
N ILE A 87 -10.54 8.11 11.04
CA ILE A 87 -11.77 7.32 10.95
C ILE A 87 -12.30 7.00 12.36
N TYR A 88 -11.39 6.59 13.25
CA TYR A 88 -11.72 6.37 14.66
C TYR A 88 -12.26 7.63 15.35
N ARG A 89 -11.67 8.80 15.07
CA ARG A 89 -12.13 10.08 15.64
C ARG A 89 -13.55 10.44 15.16
N ARG A 90 -13.95 9.97 13.96
CA ARG A 90 -15.33 10.08 13.46
C ARG A 90 -16.28 9.02 14.04
N GLY A 91 -15.82 8.14 14.92
CA GLY A 91 -16.63 7.06 15.50
C GLY A 91 -16.93 5.92 14.53
N LYS A 92 -16.12 5.77 13.47
CA LYS A 92 -16.34 4.78 12.40
C LYS A 92 -15.33 3.64 12.43
N LEU A 93 -15.66 2.53 11.78
CA LEU A 93 -14.78 1.37 11.64
C LEU A 93 -13.83 1.53 10.43
N PRO A 94 -12.49 1.52 10.61
CA PRO A 94 -11.57 1.45 9.49
C PRO A 94 -11.51 0.04 8.91
N ILE A 95 -11.72 -0.06 7.59
CA ILE A 95 -11.70 -1.31 6.83
C ILE A 95 -10.58 -1.22 5.79
N LEU A 96 -9.50 -1.98 5.97
CA LEU A 96 -8.42 -2.08 5.00
C LEU A 96 -8.77 -3.14 3.94
N VAL A 97 -8.73 -2.77 2.66
CA VAL A 97 -9.09 -3.65 1.54
C VAL A 97 -7.95 -3.67 0.54
N GLY A 98 -7.45 -4.85 0.16
CA GLY A 98 -6.37 -4.90 -0.83
C GLY A 98 -5.78 -6.29 -1.06
N GLY A 99 -4.80 -6.32 -1.96
CA GLY A 99 -4.04 -7.53 -2.31
C GLY A 99 -2.52 -7.38 -2.18
N THR A 100 -2.01 -6.18 -1.92
CA THR A 100 -0.56 -5.95 -1.79
C THR A 100 -0.08 -6.43 -0.43
N GLY A 101 0.43 -7.66 -0.37
CA GLY A 101 0.86 -8.31 0.88
C GLY A 101 1.80 -7.46 1.72
N LEU A 102 2.78 -6.80 1.09
CA LEU A 102 3.74 -5.93 1.78
C LEU A 102 3.08 -4.71 2.45
N TYR A 103 2.03 -4.14 1.85
CA TYR A 103 1.31 -3.00 2.44
C TYR A 103 0.54 -3.44 3.68
N ILE A 104 -0.21 -4.55 3.57
CA ILE A 104 -0.96 -5.13 4.68
C ILE A 104 -0.01 -5.52 5.82
N GLN A 105 1.10 -6.21 5.50
CA GLN A 105 2.10 -6.61 6.49
C GLN A 105 2.76 -5.40 7.15
N SER A 106 3.11 -4.36 6.40
CA SER A 106 3.72 -3.15 6.97
C SER A 106 2.78 -2.43 7.94
N LEU A 107 1.46 -2.54 7.74
CA LEU A 107 0.48 -1.88 8.59
C LEU A 107 0.18 -2.67 9.86
N LEU A 108 0.12 -4.01 9.75
CA LEU A 108 -0.25 -4.92 10.84
C LEU A 108 0.93 -5.28 11.74
N TYR A 109 2.14 -5.36 11.18
CA TYR A 109 3.35 -5.66 11.93
C TYR A 109 4.19 -4.39 12.10
N ASP A 110 4.95 -4.28 13.19
CA ASP A 110 5.89 -3.18 13.42
C ASP A 110 7.14 -3.31 12.54
N TYR A 111 6.91 -3.30 11.23
CA TYR A 111 7.96 -3.27 10.23
C TYR A 111 8.74 -1.95 10.40
N GLN A 112 9.99 -2.06 10.83
CA GLN A 112 10.93 -0.95 10.81
C GLN A 112 11.39 -0.75 9.36
N LEU A 113 10.59 0.00 8.60
CA LEU A 113 10.97 0.44 7.27
C LEU A 113 12.07 1.48 7.45
N GLY A 114 13.32 1.06 7.22
CA GLY A 114 14.48 1.94 7.35
C GLY A 114 14.27 3.22 6.57
N ALA A 115 14.32 4.37 7.26
CA ALA A 115 14.17 5.68 6.66
C ALA A 115 15.36 5.95 5.72
N GLN A 116 15.28 5.49 4.48
CA GLN A 116 16.20 5.99 3.46
C GLN A 116 15.81 7.45 3.20
N LYS A 117 16.61 8.39 3.74
CA LYS A 117 16.74 9.72 3.14
C LYS A 117 16.91 9.50 1.63
N LYS A 118 16.06 10.12 0.81
CA LYS A 118 16.06 10.05 -0.67
C LYS A 118 17.46 10.37 -1.21
N THR A 119 18.35 9.39 -1.17
CA THR A 119 19.73 9.55 -1.60
C THR A 119 19.71 9.24 -3.08
N LYS A 120 19.56 10.29 -3.90
CA LYS A 120 19.64 10.21 -5.38
C LYS A 120 20.96 9.62 -5.91
N VAL A 121 21.90 9.26 -5.03
CA VAL A 121 23.31 9.01 -5.38
C VAL A 121 23.59 7.54 -5.71
N PHE A 122 22.86 6.54 -5.18
CA PHE A 122 23.33 5.14 -5.29
C PHE A 122 22.78 4.31 -6.46
N VAL A 123 21.65 4.70 -7.09
CA VAL A 123 21.06 3.87 -8.17
C VAL A 123 21.65 4.16 -9.56
N LYS A 124 22.45 5.24 -9.70
CA LYS A 124 22.98 5.65 -11.01
C LYS A 124 24.05 4.70 -11.55
N ASN A 125 24.77 3.96 -10.69
CA ASN A 125 25.89 3.11 -11.09
C ASN A 125 25.54 1.63 -11.27
N MET A 126 24.30 1.21 -11.00
CA MET A 126 23.89 -0.20 -11.11
C MET A 126 23.17 -0.55 -12.42
N LYS A 127 22.90 0.43 -13.28
CA LYS A 127 22.30 0.19 -14.61
C LYS A 127 23.33 -0.17 -15.68
N THR A 128 24.62 -0.11 -15.38
CA THR A 128 25.68 -0.50 -16.30
C THR A 128 25.92 -1.99 -16.18
N SER A 129 25.24 -2.77 -17.02
CA SER A 129 25.50 -4.18 -17.36
C SER A 129 26.38 -4.96 -16.37
N LEU A 130 25.80 -5.38 -15.24
CA LEU A 130 26.46 -6.33 -14.34
C LEU A 130 26.64 -7.65 -15.08
N LYS A 131 27.87 -7.94 -15.55
CA LYS A 131 28.20 -9.25 -16.12
C LYS A 131 28.05 -10.31 -15.02
N ILE A 132 27.66 -11.53 -15.37
CA ILE A 132 27.41 -12.63 -14.41
C ILE A 132 28.53 -12.82 -13.37
N LYS A 133 29.80 -12.53 -13.71
CA LYS A 133 30.95 -12.55 -12.78
C LYS A 133 30.85 -11.49 -11.67
N GLU A 134 30.42 -10.28 -11.99
CA GLU A 134 30.29 -9.18 -11.03
C GLU A 134 29.10 -9.42 -10.08
N LEU A 135 28.02 -10.05 -10.58
CA LEU A 135 26.90 -10.46 -9.75
C LEU A 135 27.31 -11.53 -8.73
N LYS A 136 28.19 -12.48 -9.11
CA LYS A 136 28.75 -13.48 -8.18
C LYS A 136 29.62 -12.83 -7.10
N HIS A 137 30.45 -11.86 -7.46
CA HIS A 137 31.24 -11.10 -6.50
C HIS A 137 30.35 -10.27 -5.55
N PHE A 138 29.30 -9.64 -6.07
CA PHE A 138 28.34 -8.90 -5.27
C PHE A 138 27.56 -9.81 -4.32
N LEU A 139 27.10 -10.98 -4.78
CA LEU A 139 26.45 -12.00 -3.95
C LEU A 139 27.37 -12.48 -2.83
N HIS A 140 28.65 -12.73 -3.13
CA HIS A 140 29.65 -13.11 -2.13
C HIS A 140 29.90 -12.00 -1.12
N TYR A 141 29.99 -10.76 -1.59
CA TYR A 141 30.15 -9.58 -0.75
C TYR A 141 28.96 -9.39 0.20
N CYS A 142 27.73 -9.53 -0.29
CA CYS A 142 26.53 -9.44 0.54
C CYS A 142 26.50 -10.55 1.60
N LYS A 143 26.80 -11.80 1.23
CA LYS A 143 26.84 -12.93 2.16
C LYS A 143 27.86 -12.77 3.29
N LYS A 144 28.94 -12.03 3.08
CA LYS A 144 29.95 -11.76 4.12
C LYS A 144 29.58 -10.62 5.08
N ARG A 145 28.56 -9.81 4.75
CA ARG A 145 28.18 -8.61 5.51
C ARG A 145 26.77 -8.66 6.10
N THR A 146 26.00 -9.69 5.79
CA THR A 146 24.81 -10.03 6.56
C THR A 146 25.26 -10.86 7.77
N PRO A 147 24.89 -10.48 9.02
CA PRO A 147 25.19 -11.28 10.20
C PRO A 147 24.54 -12.67 10.14
#